data_AF-M3JSP2-F1
#
_entry.id   AF-M3JSP2-F1
#
_cell.length_a   1.000
_cell.length_b   1.000
_cell.length_c   1.000
_cell.angle_alpha   90.00
_cell.angle_beta   90.00
_cell.angle_gamma   90.00
#
_symmetry.space_group_name_H-M   'P 1'
#
loop_
_entity.id
_entity.type
_entity.pdbx_description
1 polymer ?
#
loop_
_entity_poly.entity_id
_entity_poly.type
_entity_poly.pdbx_seq_one_letter_code
_entity_poly.pdbx_strand_id
1 'polypeptide(L)' 'MVTFSPIETTSAGSLYTTSWTTTDSNGKEITQSGIVTADATTTSTLATFPGAATSDNGTLFTSTWTTTDGNGNEVTQSGL' A
#
# COMPACT_ATOMS: atom_id res chain seq x y z
N MET A 1 15.24 -1.56 3.64
CA MET A 1 14.19 -0.68 3.11
C MET A 1 13.40 -1.50 2.12
N VAL A 2 12.10 -1.68 2.35
CA VAL A 2 11.22 -2.40 1.40
C VAL A 2 10.50 -1.33 0.58
N THR A 3 10.84 -1.23 -0.70
CA THR A 3 10.21 -0.28 -1.64
C THR A 3 9.15 -1.00 -2.45
N PHE A 4 7.95 -0.43 -2.51
CA PHE A 4 6.86 -0.93 -3.34
C PHE A 4 6.90 -0.23 -4.70
N SER A 5 6.46 -0.92 -5.74
CA SER A 5 6.49 -0.41 -7.11
C SER A 5 5.80 0.95 -7.22
N PRO A 6 6.31 1.88 -8.06
CA PRO A 6 5.62 3.13 -8.36
C PRO A 6 4.22 2.82 -8.88
N ILE A 7 3.26 3.56 -8.34
CA ILE A 7 1.88 3.50 -8.73
C ILE A 7 1.57 4.74 -9.56
N GLU A 8 1.21 4.48 -10.81
CA GLU A 8 0.62 5.46 -11.70
C GLU A 8 -0.82 5.72 -11.24
N THR A 9 -1.05 6.87 -10.62
CA THR A 9 -2.41 7.25 -10.24
C THR A 9 -3.05 7.97 -11.43
N THR A 10 -3.64 7.21 -12.34
CA THR A 10 -4.35 7.74 -13.52
C THR A 10 -5.82 8.09 -13.23
N SER A 11 -6.33 7.76 -12.05
CA SER A 11 -7.72 8.00 -11.66
C SER A 11 -7.84 9.09 -10.60
N ALA A 12 -8.79 10.00 -10.78
CA ALA A 12 -9.14 11.12 -9.89
C ALA A 12 -9.74 10.70 -8.52
N GLY A 13 -9.39 9.50 -8.04
CA GLY A 13 -9.79 8.98 -6.73
C GLY A 13 -8.92 9.51 -5.60
N SER A 14 -9.46 9.48 -4.38
CA SER A 14 -8.68 9.79 -3.18
C SER A 14 -7.77 8.62 -2.83
N LEU A 15 -6.49 8.93 -2.54
CA LEU A 15 -5.52 7.96 -2.04
C LEU A 15 -5.53 7.98 -0.51
N TYR A 16 -5.64 6.79 0.09
CA TYR A 16 -5.50 6.66 1.54
C TYR A 16 -4.91 5.30 1.92
N THR A 17 -4.27 5.27 3.08
CA THR A 17 -3.77 4.04 3.69
C THR A 17 -4.92 3.34 4.38
N THR A 18 -5.08 2.04 4.14
CA THR A 18 -6.05 1.20 4.85
C THR A 18 -5.38 -0.05 5.37
N SER A 19 -5.97 -0.64 6.41
CA SER A 19 -5.49 -1.87 7.05
C SER A 19 -6.60 -2.90 7.04
N TRP A 20 -6.27 -4.15 6.76
CA TRP A 20 -7.23 -5.25 6.65
C TRP A 20 -6.64 -6.56 7.19
N THR A 21 -7.51 -7.42 7.70
CA THR A 21 -7.12 -8.74 8.19
C THR A 21 -7.16 -9.75 7.05
N THR A 22 -6.11 -10.55 6.92
CA THR A 22 -6.00 -11.66 5.96
C THR A 22 -5.63 -12.93 6.70
N THR A 23 -6.01 -14.09 6.18
CA THR A 23 -5.58 -15.39 6.69
C THR A 23 -4.36 -15.86 5.90
N ASP A 24 -3.27 -16.20 6.58
CA ASP A 24 -2.08 -16.76 5.95
C ASP A 24 -2.30 -18.23 5.51
N SER A 25 -1.31 -18.81 4.83
CA SER A 25 -1.34 -20.20 4.38
C SER A 25 -1.46 -21.24 5.50
N ASN A 26 -1.19 -20.83 6.74
CA ASN A 26 -1.21 -21.66 7.94
C ASN A 26 -2.51 -21.49 8.73
N GLY A 27 -3.47 -20.70 8.24
CA GLY A 27 -4.73 -20.45 8.90
C GLY A 27 -4.67 -19.39 10.02
N LYS A 28 -3.54 -18.67 10.16
CA LYS A 28 -3.37 -17.60 11.14
C LYS A 28 -3.83 -16.27 10.56
N GLU A 29 -4.56 -15.50 11.35
CA GLU A 29 -4.89 -14.12 10.99
C GLU A 29 -3.64 -13.23 11.07
N ILE A 30 -3.39 -12.50 9.98
CA ILE A 30 -2.35 -11.49 9.85
C ILE A 30 -3.01 -10.15 9.49
N THR A 31 -2.55 -9.08 10.11
CA THR A 31 -2.97 -7.73 9.75
C THR A 31 -2.03 -7.19 8.67
N GLN A 32 -2.57 -6.96 7.48
CA GLN A 32 -1.88 -6.30 6.38
C GLN A 32 -2.33 -4.83 6.32
N SER A 33 -1.51 -4.00 5.69
CA SER A 33 -1.87 -2.63 5.36
C SER A 33 -1.54 -2.35 3.91
N GLY A 34 -2.02 -1.25 3.37
CA GLY A 34 -1.79 -0.93 1.97
C GLY A 34 -2.35 0.40 1.55
N ILE A 35 -2.02 0.80 0.33
CA ILE A 35 -2.57 1.99 -0.31
C ILE A 35 -3.72 1.55 -1.18
N VAL A 36 -4.86 2.20 -1.00
CA VAL A 36 -6.01 2.06 -1.89
C VAL A 36 -6.32 3.40 -2.54
N THR A 37 -6.89 3.33 -3.73
CA THR A 37 -7.58 4.45 -4.35
C THR A 37 -9.07 4.17 -4.33
N ALA A 38 -9.87 5.16 -3.95
CA ALA A 38 -11.31 5.08 -4.10
C ALA A 38 -11.87 6.32 -4.78
N ASP A 39 -12.79 6.08 -5.69
CA ASP A 39 -13.67 7.08 -6.27
C ASP A 39 -15.12 6.82 -5.81
N ALA A 40 -16.09 7.51 -6.41
CA ALA A 40 -17.49 7.39 -6.01
C ALA A 40 -18.10 6.00 -6.25
N THR A 41 -17.51 5.16 -7.10
CA THR A 41 -18.09 3.88 -7.53
C THR A 41 -17.17 2.68 -7.35
N THR A 42 -15.87 2.90 -7.14
CA THR A 42 -14.82 1.89 -7.22
C THR A 42 -13.80 2.09 -6.12
N THR A 43 -13.33 0.97 -5.55
CA THR A 43 -12.14 0.94 -4.69
C THR A 43 -11.15 -0.05 -5.28
N SER A 44 -9.91 0.38 -5.50
CA SER A 44 -8.84 -0.44 -6.04
C SER A 44 -7.67 -0.48 -5.08
N THR A 45 -7.15 -1.68 -4.82
CA THR A 45 -5.92 -1.85 -4.03
C THR A 45 -4.72 -1.66 -4.93
N LEU A 46 -3.86 -0.73 -4.53
CA LEU A 46 -2.71 -0.29 -5.30
C LEU A 46 -1.43 -0.95 -4.78
N ALA A 47 -1.25 -0.96 -3.46
CA ALA A 47 -0.13 -1.62 -2.80
C ALA A 47 -0.62 -2.40 -1.58
N THR A 48 -0.06 -3.59 -1.37
CA THR A 48 -0.23 -4.36 -0.13
C THR A 48 1.12 -4.48 0.56
N PHE A 49 1.18 -3.96 1.76
CA PHE A 49 2.30 -4.08 2.68
C PHE A 49 2.13 -5.39 3.47
N PRO A 50 3.15 -6.26 3.47
CA PRO A 50 3.10 -7.48 4.24
C PRO A 50 2.94 -7.11 5.71
N GLY A 51 1.92 -7.71 6.33
CA GLY A 51 1.75 -7.64 7.76
C GLY A 51 2.98 -8.20 8.45
N ALA A 52 3.45 -7.55 9.50
CA ALA A 52 4.38 -8.20 10.41
C ALA A 52 3.65 -9.43 10.96
N ALA A 53 4.07 -10.63 10.53
CA ALA A 53 3.65 -11.86 11.17
C ALA A 53 4.02 -11.70 12.64
N THR A 54 3.00 -11.55 13.48
CA THR A 54 3.11 -11.17 14.89
C THR A 54 4.00 -12.15 15.64
N SER A 55 5.29 -11.81 15.68
CA SER A 55 6.30 -12.31 16.60
C SER A 55 7.13 -11.16 17.18
N ASP A 56 7.15 -10.01 16.51
CA ASP A 56 7.73 -8.78 17.03
C ASP A 56 6.62 -7.72 17.07
N ASN A 57 6.39 -7.13 18.24
CA ASN A 57 5.40 -6.06 18.46
C ASN A 57 5.89 -4.73 17.84
N GLY A 58 6.29 -4.75 16.57
CA GLY A 58 6.78 -3.58 15.84
C GLY A 58 5.64 -2.87 15.14
N THR A 59 5.50 -1.56 15.36
CA THR A 59 4.68 -0.70 14.50
C THR A 59 5.42 -0.46 13.18
N LEU A 60 4.81 -0.83 12.06
CA LEU A 60 5.32 -0.52 10.73
C LEU A 60 4.78 0.83 10.28
N PHE A 61 5.68 1.75 9.92
CA PHE A 61 5.31 3.03 9.34
C PHE A 61 5.59 2.99 7.84
N THR A 62 4.56 3.28 7.05
CA THR A 62 4.68 3.38 5.60
C THR A 62 4.84 4.84 5.22
N SER A 63 5.84 5.18 4.42
CA SER A 63 5.98 6.53 3.85
C SER A 63 5.52 6.53 2.40
N THR A 64 4.83 7.58 1.99
CA THR A 64 4.50 7.86 0.59
C THR A 64 5.28 9.08 0.12
N TRP A 65 5.75 9.05 -1.13
CA TRP A 65 6.42 10.20 -1.75
C TRP A 65 6.14 10.24 -3.25
N THR A 66 6.04 11.45 -3.79
CA THR A 66 5.87 11.68 -5.23
C THR A 66 7.23 11.70 -5.92
N THR A 67 7.35 11.07 -7.07
CA THR A 67 8.55 11.05 -7.92
C THR A 67 8.15 11.29 -9.37
N THR A 68 9.09 11.68 -10.23
CA THR A 68 8.86 11.81 -11.67
C THR A 68 9.47 10.61 -12.38
N ASP A 69 8.71 9.94 -13.25
CA ASP A 69 9.22 8.83 -14.07
C ASP A 69 10.17 9.33 -15.19
N GLY A 70 10.76 8.39 -15.94
CA GLY A 70 11.62 8.71 -17.09
C GLY A 70 10.88 9.37 -18.27
N ASN A 71 9.55 9.42 -18.23
CA ASN A 71 8.66 9.99 -19.23
C ASN A 71 8.12 11.38 -18.82
N GLY A 72 8.44 11.86 -17.62
CA GLY A 72 7.99 13.15 -17.09
C GLY A 72 6.64 13.10 -16.35
N ASN A 73 6.08 11.92 -16.09
CA ASN A 73 4.83 11.78 -15.35
C ASN A 73 5.09 11.74 -13.84
N GLU A 74 4.14 12.26 -13.06
CA GLU A 74 4.18 12.14 -11.60
C GLU A 74 3.70 10.75 -11.17
N VAL A 75 4.53 10.06 -10.39
CA VAL A 75 4.30 8.71 -9.89
C VAL A 75 4.34 8.72 -8.37
N THR A 76 3.43 7.99 -7.74
CA THR A 76 3.42 7.87 -6.27
C THR A 76 4.14 6.58 -5.89
N GLN A 77 5.18 6.70 -5.07
CA GLN A 77 5.92 5.57 -4.53
C GLN A 77 5.63 5.41 -3.04
N SER A 78 5.88 4.21 -2.53
CA SER A 78 5.76 3.93 -1.09
C SER A 78 6.80 2.94 -0.59
N GLY A 79 7.06 2.95 0.73
CA GLY A 79 8.02 2.05 1.36
C GLY A 79 7.85 1.90 2.87
N LEU A 80 8.47 0.83 3.39
CA LEU A 80 8.74 0.55 4.81
C LEU A 80 10.21 0.84 5.16
#